data_AF-A0A5C5RY83-F1
#
_entry.id   AF-A0A5C5RY83-F1
#
_cell.length_a   1.000
_cell.length_b   1.000
_cell.length_c   1.000
_cell.angle_alpha   90.00
_cell.angle_beta   90.00
_cell.angle_gamma   90.00
#
_symmetry.space_group_name_H-M   'P 1'
#
loop_
_entity.id
_entity.type
_entity.pdbx_description
1 polymer ?
#
loop_
_entity_poly.entity_id
_entity_poly.type
_entity_poly.pdbx_seq_one_letter_code
_entity_poly.pdbx_strand_id
1 'polypeptide(L)'
;MNTKKVGSIAALTVSGLLLIPLTLLLLLPMKATGVDCGTVFASDKSWTYTSSYNSDDPGVYFRGSTSQAELEQGAQDAVSALMADARRGSASYHYCKERHQERRIWVGVIGAGAVLAGGFGAWLLWGHRLRRPSATSR
;
A
#
# COMPACT_ATOMS: atom_id res chain seq x y z
N MET A 1 9.04 -3.67 -42.83
CA MET A 1 9.33 -3.16 -41.46
C MET A 1 9.99 -4.28 -40.66
N ASN A 2 11.10 -4.02 -39.94
CA ASN A 2 11.89 -5.09 -39.30
C ASN A 2 11.19 -5.58 -38.02
N THR A 3 10.64 -6.79 -38.03
CA THR A 3 9.79 -7.37 -36.97
C THR A 3 10.43 -7.29 -35.58
N LYS A 4 11.76 -7.39 -35.51
CA LYS A 4 12.54 -7.28 -34.26
C LYS A 4 12.54 -5.88 -33.66
N LYS A 5 12.54 -4.82 -34.49
CA LYS A 5 12.45 -3.42 -34.03
C LYS A 5 11.07 -3.12 -33.47
N VAL A 6 10.03 -3.64 -34.11
CA VAL A 6 8.65 -3.53 -33.64
C VAL A 6 8.50 -4.25 -32.30
N GLY A 7 9.05 -5.46 -32.16
CA GLY A 7 9.07 -6.21 -30.91
C GLY A 7 9.79 -5.50 -29.76
N SER A 8 10.94 -4.87 -30.01
CA SER A 8 11.65 -4.09 -28.97
C SER A 8 10.90 -2.85 -28.52
N ILE A 9 10.28 -2.12 -29.46
CA ILE A 9 9.51 -0.92 -29.13
C ILE A 9 8.28 -1.32 -28.31
N ALA A 10 7.56 -2.36 -28.73
CA ALA A 10 6.42 -2.88 -27.98
C ALA A 10 6.79 -3.31 -26.56
N ALA A 11 7.89 -4.05 -26.39
CA ALA A 11 8.36 -4.49 -25.06
C ALA A 11 8.73 -3.33 -24.14
N LEU A 12 9.38 -2.29 -24.66
CA LEU A 12 9.70 -1.08 -23.90
C LEU A 12 8.46 -0.25 -23.56
N THR A 13 7.48 -0.15 -24.47
CA THR A 13 6.21 0.51 -24.19
C THR A 13 5.44 -0.21 -23.09
N VAL A 14 5.38 -1.55 -23.12
CA VAL A 14 4.75 -2.35 -22.06
C VAL A 14 5.47 -2.13 -20.72
N SER A 15 6.81 -2.16 -20.71
CA SER A 15 7.60 -1.85 -19.51
C SER A 15 7.27 -0.45 -18.96
N GLY A 16 7.24 0.57 -19.81
CA GLY A 16 6.89 1.93 -19.43
C GLY A 16 5.48 2.06 -18.87
N LEU A 17 4.50 1.37 -19.46
CA LEU A 17 3.12 1.34 -18.97
C LEU A 17 3.01 0.67 -17.60
N LEU A 18 3.83 -0.35 -17.30
CA LEU A 18 3.87 -1.01 -15.99
C LEU A 18 4.50 -0.14 -14.90
N LEU A 19 5.38 0.81 -15.24
CA LEU A 19 5.98 1.73 -14.27
C LEU A 19 4.96 2.71 -13.67
N ILE A 20 3.90 3.06 -14.41
CA ILE A 20 2.83 3.95 -13.92
C ILE A 20 2.10 3.37 -12.70
N PRO A 21 1.47 2.18 -12.76
CA PRO A 21 0.85 1.59 -11.59
C PRO A 21 1.87 1.24 -10.51
N LEU A 22 3.10 0.87 -10.87
CA LEU A 22 4.17 0.62 -9.90
C LEU A 22 4.46 1.86 -9.05
N THR A 23 4.66 3.02 -9.68
CA THR A 23 4.90 4.28 -8.96
C THR A 23 3.72 4.68 -8.08
N LEU A 24 2.48 4.52 -8.56
CA LEU A 24 1.29 4.74 -7.74
C LEU A 24 1.23 3.80 -6.52
N LEU A 25 1.58 2.52 -6.70
CA LEU A 25 1.65 1.55 -5.61
C LEU A 25 2.74 1.88 -4.59
N LEU A 26 3.86 2.48 -5.01
CA LEU A 26 4.92 2.88 -4.09
C LEU A 26 4.59 4.15 -3.30
N LEU A 27 3.90 5.11 -3.94
CA LEU A 27 3.76 6.48 -3.41
C LEU A 27 2.42 6.78 -2.74
N LEU A 28 1.31 6.19 -3.20
CA LEU A 28 0.01 6.53 -2.62
C LEU A 28 -0.11 5.95 -1.20
N PRO A 29 -0.57 6.70 -0.20
CA PRO A 29 -0.80 6.16 1.13
C PRO A 29 -2.02 5.21 1.16
N MET A 30 -2.01 4.22 2.05
CA MET A 30 -3.12 3.32 2.32
C MET A 30 -3.95 3.89 3.46
N LYS A 31 -5.13 4.42 3.14
CA LYS A 31 -6.02 5.05 4.12
C LYS A 31 -7.39 4.39 4.09
N ALA A 32 -7.99 4.28 5.27
CA ALA A 32 -9.39 3.97 5.48
C ALA A 32 -9.97 4.95 6.49
N THR A 33 -11.29 4.94 6.69
CA THR A 33 -11.94 5.82 7.66
C THR A 33 -11.34 5.63 9.06
N GLY A 34 -10.68 6.66 9.59
CA GLY A 34 -10.04 6.63 10.91
C GLY A 34 -8.76 5.80 11.01
N VAL A 35 -8.17 5.36 9.89
CA VAL A 35 -6.95 4.54 9.86
C VAL A 35 -6.01 5.04 8.77
N ASP A 36 -4.75 5.29 9.12
CA ASP A 36 -3.68 5.60 8.16
C ASP A 36 -2.56 4.56 8.29
N CYS A 37 -2.38 3.72 7.27
CA CYS A 37 -1.35 2.68 7.27
C CYS A 37 -0.02 3.16 6.63
N GLY A 38 0.02 4.38 6.10
CA GLY A 38 1.18 4.92 5.38
C GLY A 38 1.37 4.34 3.98
N THR A 39 2.59 4.50 3.43
CA THR A 39 2.98 3.96 2.12
C THR A 39 3.55 2.54 2.24
N VAL A 40 3.86 1.88 1.14
CA VAL A 40 4.43 0.50 1.17
C VAL A 40 5.79 0.40 1.89
N PHE A 41 6.51 1.53 2.01
CA PHE A 41 7.79 1.64 2.72
C PHE A 41 7.62 1.97 4.21
N ALA A 42 6.41 2.35 4.62
CA ALA A 42 6.11 2.60 6.01
C ALA A 42 6.29 1.28 6.79
N SER A 43 6.88 1.37 7.97
CA SER A 43 7.03 0.21 8.84
C SER A 43 5.64 -0.30 9.25
N ASP A 44 5.52 -1.59 9.52
CA ASP A 44 4.31 -2.19 10.09
C ASP A 44 3.92 -1.56 11.45
N LYS A 45 4.78 -0.70 12.01
CA LYS A 45 4.57 0.07 13.25
C LYS A 45 4.16 1.54 13.06
N SER A 46 4.22 2.08 11.84
CA SER A 46 3.91 3.50 11.58
C SER A 46 2.46 3.76 11.19
N TRP A 47 1.56 2.82 11.47
CA TRP A 47 0.13 3.01 11.28
C TRP A 47 -0.45 3.86 12.42
N THR A 48 -1.48 4.62 12.12
CA THR A 48 -2.24 5.38 13.11
C THR A 48 -3.72 5.02 13.05
N TYR A 49 -4.37 5.11 14.21
CA TYR A 49 -5.80 4.88 14.38
C TYR A 49 -6.41 6.00 15.21
N THR A 50 -7.51 6.53 14.73
CA THR A 50 -8.33 7.49 15.47
C THR A 50 -9.25 6.73 16.41
N SER A 51 -8.92 6.77 17.70
CA SER A 51 -9.78 6.22 18.75
C SER A 51 -11.11 6.99 18.81
N SER A 52 -12.17 6.23 19.00
CA SER A 52 -13.50 6.74 19.32
C SER A 52 -13.77 6.79 20.82
N TYR A 53 -12.87 6.21 21.62
CA TYR A 53 -12.91 6.30 23.07
C TYR A 53 -12.36 7.65 23.50
N ASN A 54 -13.18 8.43 24.21
CA ASN A 54 -12.75 9.73 24.70
C ASN A 54 -12.04 9.58 26.05
N SER A 55 -10.72 9.45 26.02
CA SER A 55 -9.89 9.41 27.22
C SER A 55 -9.78 10.76 27.93
N ASP A 56 -10.08 11.86 27.23
CA ASP A 56 -9.82 13.22 27.71
C ASP A 56 -10.99 13.78 28.51
N ASP A 57 -12.20 13.26 28.29
CA ASP A 57 -13.40 13.53 29.09
C ASP A 57 -14.07 12.21 29.52
N PRO A 58 -13.45 11.46 30.47
CA PRO A 58 -14.07 10.25 31.02
C PRO A 58 -15.37 10.57 31.77
N GLY A 59 -15.58 11.84 32.17
CA GLY A 59 -16.80 12.33 32.79
C GLY A 59 -18.03 12.22 31.88
N VAL A 60 -17.87 12.05 30.57
CA VAL A 60 -18.99 11.87 29.64
C VAL A 60 -19.83 10.62 29.96
N TYR A 61 -19.20 9.57 30.52
CA TYR A 61 -19.87 8.32 30.89
C TYR A 61 -20.63 8.40 32.22
N PHE A 62 -20.39 9.45 33.01
CA PHE A 62 -21.01 9.67 34.32
C PHE A 62 -21.83 10.97 34.36
N ARG A 63 -21.97 11.66 33.23
CA ARG A 63 -22.61 12.98 33.18
C ARG A 63 -24.10 12.85 33.51
N GLY A 64 -24.50 13.43 34.63
CA GLY A 64 -25.89 13.43 35.09
C GLY A 64 -26.29 12.23 35.96
N SER A 65 -25.34 11.36 36.35
CA SER A 65 -25.62 10.28 37.31
C SER A 65 -25.95 10.87 38.69
N THR A 66 -27.10 10.52 39.23
CA THR A 66 -27.62 10.93 40.55
C THR A 66 -27.78 9.78 41.53
N SER A 67 -27.66 8.53 41.05
CA SER A 67 -27.79 7.32 41.85
C SER A 67 -26.62 6.35 41.69
N GLN A 68 -26.46 5.44 42.65
CA GLN A 68 -25.41 4.42 42.62
C GLN A 68 -25.57 3.45 41.44
N ALA A 69 -26.80 3.14 41.05
CA ALA A 69 -27.08 2.30 39.88
C ALA A 69 -26.63 2.96 38.56
N GLU A 70 -26.84 4.28 38.43
CA GLU A 70 -26.39 5.04 37.25
C GLU A 70 -24.86 5.13 37.18
N LEU A 71 -24.19 5.24 38.32
CA LEU A 71 -22.72 5.19 38.38
C LEU A 71 -22.17 3.83 37.94
N GLU A 72 -22.78 2.74 38.38
CA GLU A 72 -22.40 1.39 37.97
C GLU A 72 -22.65 1.18 36.47
N GLN A 73 -23.78 1.67 35.94
CA GLN A 73 -24.09 1.60 34.52
C GLN A 73 -23.10 2.43 33.68
N GLY A 74 -22.80 3.66 34.09
CA GLY A 74 -21.79 4.49 33.42
C GLY A 74 -20.40 3.85 33.39
N ALA A 75 -20.02 3.16 34.47
CA ALA A 75 -18.76 2.40 34.51
C ALA A 75 -18.77 1.22 33.54
N GLN A 76 -19.88 0.48 33.42
CA GLN A 76 -20.02 -0.60 32.44
C GLN A 76 -19.96 -0.08 31.00
N ASP A 77 -20.60 1.07 30.73
CA ASP A 77 -20.58 1.70 29.40
C ASP A 77 -19.18 2.19 29.03
N ALA A 78 -18.44 2.77 29.97
CA ALA A 78 -17.05 3.18 29.76
C ALA A 78 -16.15 1.98 29.43
N VAL A 79 -16.27 0.88 30.16
CA VAL A 79 -15.51 -0.36 29.89
C VAL A 79 -15.89 -0.97 28.55
N SER A 80 -17.19 -1.02 28.24
CA SER A 80 -17.70 -1.51 26.96
C SER A 80 -17.17 -0.68 25.79
N ALA A 81 -17.20 0.65 25.91
CA ALA A 81 -16.66 1.57 24.91
C ALA A 81 -15.16 1.37 24.72
N LEU A 82 -14.39 1.26 25.80
CA LEU A 82 -12.95 1.01 25.75
C LEU A 82 -12.63 -0.32 25.06
N MET A 83 -13.33 -1.40 25.42
CA MET A 83 -13.14 -2.71 24.81
C MET A 83 -13.54 -2.72 23.34
N ALA A 84 -14.63 -2.04 22.99
CA ALA A 84 -15.07 -1.89 21.60
C ALA A 84 -14.07 -1.09 20.76
N ASP A 85 -13.43 -0.06 21.35
CA ASP A 85 -12.39 0.72 20.71
C ASP A 85 -11.10 -0.08 20.54
N ALA A 86 -10.67 -0.81 21.57
CA ALA A 86 -9.52 -1.72 21.49
C ALA A 86 -9.71 -2.78 20.41
N ARG A 87 -10.91 -3.37 20.30
CA ARG A 87 -11.25 -4.30 19.21
C ARG A 87 -11.12 -3.64 17.84
N ARG A 88 -11.66 -2.42 17.66
CA ARG A 88 -11.54 -1.66 16.42
C ARG A 88 -10.09 -1.33 16.09
N GLY A 89 -9.29 -0.88 17.06
CA GLY A 89 -7.85 -0.65 16.89
C GLY A 89 -7.11 -1.91 16.45
N SER A 90 -7.42 -3.07 17.05
CA SER A 90 -6.80 -4.35 16.64
C SER A 90 -7.20 -4.77 15.21
N ALA A 91 -8.46 -4.56 14.82
CA ALA A 91 -8.92 -4.83 13.47
C ALA A 91 -8.23 -3.91 12.46
N SER A 92 -8.05 -2.63 12.80
CA SER A 92 -7.30 -1.66 11.99
C SER A 92 -5.84 -2.06 11.80
N TYR A 93 -5.19 -2.59 12.84
CA TYR A 93 -3.84 -3.15 12.72
C TYR A 93 -3.79 -4.31 11.72
N HIS A 94 -4.69 -5.28 11.85
CA HIS A 94 -4.76 -6.41 10.92
C HIS A 94 -5.03 -5.97 9.48
N TYR A 95 -5.95 -5.02 9.29
CA TYR A 95 -6.21 -4.40 7.99
C TYR A 95 -4.95 -3.79 7.39
N CYS A 96 -4.21 -2.98 8.17
CA CYS A 96 -2.98 -2.37 7.69
C CYS A 96 -1.93 -3.42 7.33
N LYS A 97 -1.76 -4.46 8.17
CA LYS A 97 -0.81 -5.54 7.92
C LYS A 97 -1.12 -6.28 6.62
N GLU A 98 -2.38 -6.64 6.41
CA GLU A 98 -2.83 -7.34 5.21
C GLU A 98 -2.64 -6.47 3.96
N ARG A 99 -2.99 -5.18 4.03
CA ARG A 99 -2.80 -4.24 2.93
C ARG A 99 -1.33 -4.02 2.57
N HIS A 100 -0.45 -3.93 3.57
CA HIS A 100 0.99 -3.87 3.36
C HIS A 100 1.49 -5.12 2.62
N GLN A 101 1.06 -6.30 3.05
CA GLN A 101 1.44 -7.56 2.40
C GLN A 101 0.94 -7.63 0.95
N GLU A 102 -0.34 -7.35 0.73
CA GLU A 102 -0.94 -7.34 -0.61
C GLU A 102 -0.21 -6.38 -1.55
N ARG A 103 0.11 -5.17 -1.05
CA ARG A 103 0.79 -4.16 -1.85
C ARG A 103 2.23 -4.53 -2.16
N ARG A 104 2.96 -5.14 -1.23
CA ARG A 104 4.30 -5.68 -1.48
C ARG A 104 4.27 -6.77 -2.56
N ILE A 105 3.25 -7.64 -2.56
CA ILE A 105 3.05 -8.64 -3.61
C ILE A 105 2.84 -7.96 -4.97
N TRP A 106 1.92 -7.00 -5.06
CA TRP A 106 1.66 -6.28 -6.32
C TRP A 106 2.87 -5.53 -6.85
N VAL A 107 3.61 -4.83 -5.97
CA VAL A 107 4.87 -4.17 -6.30
C VAL A 107 5.88 -5.18 -6.85
N GLY A 108 5.99 -6.36 -6.22
CA GLY A 108 6.86 -7.45 -6.69
C GLY A 108 6.46 -7.96 -8.07
N VAL A 109 5.18 -8.28 -8.29
CA VAL A 109 4.66 -8.83 -9.55
C VAL A 109 4.80 -7.84 -10.70
N ILE A 110 4.33 -6.59 -10.51
CA ILE A 110 4.40 -5.54 -11.53
C ILE A 110 5.85 -5.15 -11.78
N GLY A 111 6.66 -5.02 -10.72
CA GLY A 111 8.08 -4.72 -10.83
C GLY A 111 8.85 -5.78 -11.61
N ALA A 112 8.63 -7.06 -11.31
CA ALA A 112 9.23 -8.18 -12.04
C ALA A 112 8.80 -8.16 -13.52
N GLY A 113 7.52 -7.96 -13.80
CA GLY A 113 7.00 -7.83 -15.17
C GLY A 113 7.65 -6.67 -15.94
N ALA A 114 7.79 -5.50 -15.30
CA ALA A 114 8.42 -4.33 -15.90
C ALA A 114 9.89 -4.58 -16.23
N VAL A 115 10.64 -5.24 -15.33
CA VAL A 115 12.04 -5.61 -15.52
C VAL A 115 12.19 -6.64 -16.64
N LEU A 116 11.35 -7.67 -16.69
CA LEU A 116 11.39 -8.69 -17.75
C LEU A 116 11.09 -8.08 -19.13
N ALA A 117 10.04 -7.26 -19.23
CA ALA A 117 9.68 -6.59 -20.48
C ALA A 117 10.77 -5.61 -20.94
N GLY A 118 11.29 -4.80 -20.02
CA GLY A 118 12.35 -3.83 -20.30
C GLY A 118 13.67 -4.51 -20.68
N GLY A 119 14.07 -5.53 -19.91
CA GLY A 119 15.26 -6.34 -20.17
C GLY A 119 15.20 -7.07 -21.50
N PHE A 120 14.05 -7.68 -21.83
CA PHE A 120 13.85 -8.32 -23.13
C PHE A 120 13.90 -7.33 -24.29
N GLY A 121 13.23 -6.18 -24.16
CA GLY A 121 13.27 -5.10 -25.15
C GLY A 121 14.68 -4.56 -25.38
N ALA A 122 15.44 -4.33 -24.30
CA ALA A 122 16.83 -3.90 -24.35
C ALA A 122 17.74 -4.95 -24.98
N TRP A 123 17.57 -6.22 -24.63
CA TRP A 123 18.34 -7.34 -25.19
C TRP A 123 18.15 -7.45 -26.71
N LEU A 124 16.91 -7.34 -27.21
CA LEU A 124 16.62 -7.33 -28.65
C LEU A 124 17.28 -6.15 -29.37
N LEU A 125 17.32 -4.97 -28.75
CA LEU A 125 18.00 -3.79 -29.30
C LEU A 125 19.51 -3.95 -29.33
N TRP A 126 20.10 -4.52 -28.27
CA TRP A 126 21.55 -4.71 -28.17
C TRP A 126 22.04 -5.79 -29.13
N GLY A 127 21.30 -6.90 -29.26
CA GLY A 127 21.59 -7.95 -30.24
C GLY A 127 21.55 -7.45 -31.69
N HIS A 128 20.75 -6.43 -31.99
CA HIS A 128 20.76 -5.76 -33.29
C HIS A 128 21.99 -4.87 -33.49
N ARG A 129 22.48 -4.17 -32.45
CA ARG A 129 23.69 -3.35 -32.55
C ARG A 129 24.94 -4.20 -32.82
N LEU A 130 25.05 -5.37 -32.19
CA LEU A 130 26.19 -6.29 -32.36
C LEU A 130 26.22 -6.98 -33.72
N ARG A 131 25.08 -7.12 -34.40
CA ARG A 131 24.96 -7.75 -35.72
C ARG A 131 25.06 -6.77 -36.89
N ARG A 132 25.36 -5.49 -36.65
CA ARG A 132 25.74 -4.56 -37.72
C ARG A 132 27.25 -4.69 -37.92
N PRO A 133 27.73 -5.47 -38.91
CA PRO A 133 29.13 -5.35 -39.31
C PRO A 133 29.39 -3.92 -39.73
N SER A 134 30.49 -3.36 -39.22
CA SER A 134 31.06 -2.10 -39.67
C SER A 134 31.25 -2.19 -41.18
N ALA A 135 30.31 -1.64 -41.94
CA ALA A 135 30.50 -1.38 -43.37
C ALA A 135 31.49 -0.21 -43.47
N THR A 136 32.76 -0.52 -43.26
CA THR A 136 33.90 0.37 -43.49
C THR A 136 34.99 -0.51 -44.08
N SER A 137 34.85 -0.76 -45.37
CA SER A 137 35.87 -1.42 -46.18
C SER A 137 35.77 -0.86 -47.60
N ARG A 138 36.59 0.18 -47.82
CA ARG A 138 37.12 0.72 -49.07
C ARG A 138 36.14 1.27 -50.11
#